data_AF-A0A430HMS5-F1
#
_entry.id   AF-A0A430HMS5-F1
#
_cell.length_a   1.000
_cell.length_b   1.000
_cell.length_c   1.000
_cell.angle_alpha   90.00
_cell.angle_beta   90.00
_cell.angle_gamma   90.00
#
_symmetry.space_group_name_H-M   'P 1'
#
loop_
_entity.id
_entity.type
_entity.pdbx_description
1 polymer ?
#
loop_
_entity_poly.entity_id
_entity_poly.type
_entity_poly.pdbx_seq_one_letter_code
_entity_poly.pdbx_strand_id
1 'polypeptide(L)'
;MTLIKRKLVRVDEQTGDYAEVDTVRLKRETQELMDYIGSNVDPNKDPYRIWTSVVPLCRAVLDETISLPVSFFDLPLRYESREGLLDAEFDDLFSSFVLTISGTAREILDEVVIDGVKYMYADFEE
;
A
#
# COMPACT_ATOMS: atom_id res chain seq x y z
N MET A 1 20.01 -5.88 6.40
CA MET A 1 20.16 -4.58 5.73
C MET A 1 19.42 -4.71 4.42
N THR A 2 18.27 -4.05 4.28
CA THR A 2 17.47 -4.08 3.05
C THR A 2 18.23 -3.34 1.97
N LEU A 3 18.39 -3.94 0.80
CA LEU A 3 19.01 -3.29 -0.34
C LEU A 3 17.97 -2.38 -0.99
N ILE A 4 18.33 -1.12 -1.24
CA ILE A 4 17.45 -0.14 -1.89
C ILE A 4 18.02 0.18 -3.27
N LYS A 5 17.15 0.15 -4.27
CA LYS A 5 17.49 0.49 -5.65
C LYS A 5 16.62 1.61 -6.18
N ARG A 6 17.29 2.66 -6.65
CA ARG A 6 16.64 3.75 -7.37
C ARG A 6 16.26 3.30 -8.77
N LYS A 7 14.97 3.39 -9.09
CA LYS A 7 14.37 3.01 -10.38
C LYS A 7 13.60 4.19 -10.94
N LEU A 8 13.57 4.32 -12.26
CA LEU A 8 12.67 5.25 -12.94
C LEU A 8 11.34 4.52 -13.21
N VAL A 9 10.25 4.99 -12.60
CA VAL A 9 8.94 4.35 -12.64
C VAL A 9 7.96 5.26 -13.36
N ARG A 10 7.15 4.68 -14.25
CA ARG A 10 6.11 5.44 -14.96
C ARG A 10 5.04 5.89 -13.97
N VAL A 11 4.55 7.11 -14.14
CA VAL A 11 3.45 7.67 -13.37
C VAL A 11 2.16 7.61 -14.19
N ASP A 12 1.08 7.17 -13.59
CA ASP A 12 -0.25 7.22 -14.19
C ASP A 12 -0.73 8.68 -14.27
N GLU A 13 -1.12 9.13 -15.46
CA GLU A 13 -1.46 10.53 -15.69
C GLU A 13 -2.76 10.99 -15.01
N GLN A 14 -3.66 10.05 -14.70
CA GLN A 14 -4.96 10.36 -14.10
C GLN A 14 -4.89 10.45 -12.58
N THR A 15 -4.13 9.54 -11.98
CA THR A 15 -4.04 9.39 -10.53
C THR A 15 -2.79 10.03 -9.93
N GLY A 16 -1.70 10.11 -10.71
CA GLY A 16 -0.38 10.50 -10.20
C GLY A 16 0.33 9.37 -9.45
N ASP A 17 -0.25 8.16 -9.41
CA ASP A 17 0.35 6.99 -8.77
C ASP A 17 1.39 6.33 -9.67
N TYR A 18 2.32 5.59 -9.08
CA TYR A 18 3.28 4.77 -9.80
C TYR A 18 2.59 3.57 -10.46
N ALA A 19 2.94 3.31 -11.72
CA ALA A 19 2.46 2.16 -12.46
C ALA A 19 3.08 0.82 -11.99
N GLU A 20 4.06 0.88 -11.08
CA GLU A 20 4.72 -0.29 -10.50
C GLU A 20 4.82 -0.13 -8.98
N VAL A 21 4.78 -1.25 -8.28
CA VAL A 21 4.81 -1.32 -6.81
C VAL A 21 6.08 -2.03 -6.34
N ASP A 22 6.65 -1.56 -5.23
CA ASP A 22 7.71 -2.25 -4.50
C ASP A 22 7.13 -3.50 -3.80
N THR A 23 7.16 -4.64 -4.51
CA THR A 23 6.57 -5.89 -4.02
C THR A 23 7.29 -6.48 -2.80
N VAL A 24 8.58 -6.19 -2.62
CA VAL A 24 9.35 -6.65 -1.46
C VAL A 24 8.88 -5.91 -0.21
N ARG A 25 8.83 -4.57 -0.29
CA ARG A 25 8.25 -3.74 0.76
C ARG A 25 6.81 -4.10 1.04
N LEU A 26 6.00 -4.26 -0.01
CA LEU A 26 4.58 -4.56 0.11
C LEU A 26 4.37 -5.84 0.93
N LYS A 27 5.13 -6.91 0.65
CA LYS A 27 5.04 -8.16 1.42
C LYS A 27 5.44 -7.97 2.89
N ARG A 28 6.51 -7.23 3.15
CA ARG A 28 6.96 -6.92 4.52
C ARG A 28 5.88 -6.18 5.30
N GLU A 29 5.36 -5.09 4.75
CA GLU A 29 4.31 -4.27 5.39
C GLU A 29 3.01 -5.07 5.55
N THR A 30 2.69 -5.94 4.58
CA THR A 30 1.53 -6.84 4.67
C THR A 30 1.69 -7.83 5.83
N GLN A 31 2.88 -8.38 6.04
CA GLN A 31 3.14 -9.28 7.17
C GLN A 31 3.02 -8.53 8.50
N GLU A 32 3.61 -7.35 8.62
CA GLU A 32 3.52 -6.49 9.81
C GLU A 32 2.04 -6.17 10.16
N LEU A 33 1.25 -5.79 9.15
CA LEU A 33 -0.17 -5.52 9.31
C LEU A 33 -0.97 -6.76 9.72
N MET A 34 -0.70 -7.92 9.10
CA MET A 34 -1.35 -9.18 9.44
C MET A 34 -1.02 -9.65 10.86
N ASP A 35 0.22 -9.48 11.30
CA ASP A 35 0.68 -9.82 12.65
C ASP A 35 -0.01 -8.95 13.70
N TYR A 36 -0.14 -7.65 13.42
CA TYR A 36 -0.90 -6.72 14.27
C TYR A 36 -2.38 -7.12 14.35
N ILE A 37 -3.04 -7.35 13.21
CA ILE A 37 -4.46 -7.74 13.16
C ILE A 37 -4.68 -9.02 13.97
N GLY A 38 -3.84 -10.04 13.77
CA GLY A 38 -3.95 -11.32 14.45
C GLY A 38 -3.77 -11.22 15.97
N SER A 39 -3.03 -10.22 16.44
CA SER A 39 -2.72 -10.03 17.87
C SER A 39 -3.69 -9.08 18.58
N ASN A 40 -4.23 -8.09 17.87
CA ASN A 40 -4.93 -6.96 18.50
C ASN A 40 -6.41 -6.82 18.10
N VAL A 41 -6.86 -7.45 17.00
CA VAL A 41 -8.25 -7.30 16.52
C VAL A 41 -9.06 -8.55 16.82
N ASP A 42 -9.98 -8.49 17.79
CA ASP A 42 -10.91 -9.58 18.09
C ASP A 42 -11.91 -9.75 16.93
N PRO A 43 -11.94 -10.91 16.24
CA PRO A 43 -12.83 -11.15 15.10
C PRO A 43 -14.32 -11.10 15.47
N ASN A 44 -14.68 -11.25 16.75
CA ASN A 44 -16.06 -11.13 17.22
C ASN A 44 -16.43 -9.70 17.61
N LYS A 45 -15.46 -8.77 17.63
CA LYS A 45 -15.61 -7.36 18.01
C LYS A 45 -14.88 -6.46 17.00
N ASP A 46 -15.14 -6.69 15.73
CA ASP A 46 -14.54 -5.98 14.60
C ASP A 46 -15.56 -5.03 13.94
N PRO A 47 -15.75 -3.80 14.48
CA PRO A 47 -16.76 -2.87 13.99
C PRO A 47 -16.49 -2.39 12.56
N TYR A 48 -15.22 -2.39 12.15
CA TYR A 48 -14.77 -1.94 10.83
C TYR A 48 -14.63 -3.09 9.82
N ARG A 49 -14.94 -4.32 10.24
CA ARG A 49 -14.90 -5.52 9.41
C ARG A 49 -13.53 -5.82 8.80
N ILE A 50 -12.45 -5.41 9.48
CA ILE A 50 -11.04 -5.66 9.12
C ILE A 50 -10.81 -7.11 8.69
N TRP A 51 -11.36 -8.08 9.42
CA TRP A 51 -11.20 -9.51 9.13
C TRP A 51 -11.83 -9.95 7.80
N THR A 52 -12.82 -9.21 7.31
CA THR A 52 -13.54 -9.53 6.06
C THR A 52 -13.21 -8.60 4.91
N SER A 53 -12.55 -7.47 5.17
CA SER A 53 -12.20 -6.46 4.15
C SER A 53 -10.68 -6.34 3.93
N VAL A 54 -9.88 -6.26 5.00
CA VAL A 54 -8.43 -6.06 4.93
C VAL A 54 -7.70 -7.39 4.85
N VAL A 55 -8.04 -8.36 5.72
CA VAL A 55 -7.35 -9.66 5.76
C VAL A 55 -7.38 -10.41 4.42
N PRO A 56 -8.51 -10.47 3.67
CA PRO A 56 -8.51 -11.10 2.35
C PRO A 56 -7.57 -10.41 1.35
N LEU A 57 -7.48 -9.08 1.40
CA LEU A 57 -6.58 -8.29 0.55
C LEU A 57 -5.11 -8.59 0.88
N CYS A 58 -4.75 -8.61 2.16
CA CYS A 58 -3.41 -8.98 2.62
C CYS A 58 -3.03 -10.41 2.18
N ARG A 59 -3.95 -11.38 2.30
CA ARG A 59 -3.70 -12.74 1.79
C ARG A 59 -3.47 -12.75 0.29
N ALA A 60 -4.28 -12.03 -0.49
CA ALA A 60 -4.11 -11.96 -1.93
C ALA A 60 -2.76 -11.38 -2.35
N VAL A 61 -2.23 -10.41 -1.58
CA VAL A 61 -0.88 -9.86 -1.74
C VAL A 61 0.20 -10.91 -1.43
N LEU A 62 0.11 -11.59 -0.28
CA LEU A 62 1.11 -12.60 0.12
C LEU A 62 1.13 -13.81 -0.81
N ASP A 63 -0.04 -14.20 -1.31
CA ASP A 63 -0.21 -15.30 -2.26
C ASP A 63 0.08 -14.89 -3.72
N GLU A 64 0.40 -13.63 -3.98
CA GLU A 64 0.66 -13.07 -5.32
C GLU A 64 -0.50 -13.29 -6.31
N THR A 65 -1.74 -13.18 -5.84
CA THR A 65 -2.95 -13.43 -6.64
C THR A 65 -3.69 -12.16 -7.06
N ILE A 66 -3.22 -10.99 -6.62
CA ILE A 66 -3.81 -9.69 -6.94
C ILE A 66 -2.99 -8.95 -8.01
N SER A 67 -3.70 -8.22 -8.88
CA SER A 67 -3.08 -7.29 -9.81
C SER A 67 -2.67 -6.00 -9.09
N LEU A 68 -1.43 -5.57 -9.30
CA LEU A 68 -0.87 -4.34 -8.72
C LEU A 68 -0.58 -3.30 -9.81
N PRO A 69 -0.63 -2.00 -9.49
CA PRO A 69 -1.15 -1.41 -8.25
C PRO A 69 -2.68 -1.57 -8.11
N VAL A 70 -3.16 -1.54 -6.87
CA VAL A 70 -4.61 -1.50 -6.59
C VAL A 70 -5.05 -0.04 -6.53
N SER A 71 -6.17 0.32 -7.17
CA SER A 71 -6.65 1.70 -7.10
C SER A 71 -6.88 2.12 -5.65
N PHE A 72 -6.38 3.31 -5.28
CA PHE A 72 -6.64 3.88 -3.95
C PHE A 72 -8.14 3.94 -3.63
N PHE A 73 -9.01 4.09 -4.63
CA PHE A 73 -10.46 4.17 -4.44
C PHE A 73 -11.12 2.84 -4.09
N ASP A 74 -10.49 1.73 -4.45
CA ASP A 74 -10.99 0.37 -4.24
C ASP A 74 -10.52 -0.22 -2.90
N LEU A 75 -9.60 0.46 -2.21
CA LEU A 75 -9.07 0.01 -0.91
C LEU A 75 -10.12 0.16 0.21
N PRO A 76 -10.14 -0.76 1.18
CA PRO A 76 -11.07 -0.71 2.31
C PRO A 76 -10.71 0.42 3.29
N LEU A 77 -11.61 0.70 4.24
CA LEU A 77 -11.36 1.58 5.40
C LEU A 77 -10.96 3.03 5.09
N ARG A 78 -11.15 3.50 3.85
CA ARG A 78 -10.77 4.87 3.44
C ARG A 78 -11.47 5.95 4.25
N TYR A 79 -12.76 5.74 4.54
CA TYR A 79 -13.53 6.69 5.33
C TYR A 79 -13.02 6.70 6.76
N GLU A 80 -12.88 5.52 7.37
CA GLU A 80 -12.44 5.33 8.74
C GLU A 80 -11.06 5.92 9.00
N SER A 81 -10.10 5.69 8.10
CA SER A 81 -8.76 6.28 8.17
C SER A 81 -8.81 7.80 8.02
N ARG A 82 -9.53 8.32 7.01
CA ARG A 82 -9.63 9.78 6.79
C ARG A 82 -10.25 10.53 7.97
N GLU A 83 -11.26 9.94 8.61
CA GLU A 83 -11.94 10.53 9.75
C GLU A 83 -11.23 10.24 11.10
N GLY A 84 -10.09 9.54 11.09
CA GLY A 84 -9.33 9.23 12.31
C GLY A 84 -10.07 8.32 13.28
N LEU A 85 -10.86 7.37 12.76
CA LEU A 85 -11.69 6.45 13.54
C LEU A 85 -10.95 5.17 13.94
N LEU A 86 -9.81 4.89 13.29
CA LEU A 86 -9.02 3.70 13.52
C LEU A 86 -8.11 3.88 14.73
N ASP A 87 -7.71 2.75 15.33
CA ASP A 87 -6.62 2.76 16.31
C ASP A 87 -5.35 3.30 15.64
N ALA A 88 -4.59 4.16 16.34
CA ALA A 88 -3.46 4.86 15.76
C ALA A 88 -2.36 3.92 15.24
N GLU A 89 -2.06 2.83 15.97
CA GLU A 89 -1.04 1.87 15.56
C GLU A 89 -1.51 1.07 14.34
N PHE A 90 -2.80 0.70 14.31
CA PHE A 90 -3.39 0.09 13.12
C PHE A 90 -3.36 1.04 11.92
N ASP A 91 -3.74 2.30 12.09
CA ASP A 91 -3.83 3.29 11.01
C ASP A 91 -2.45 3.60 10.41
N ASP A 92 -1.39 3.64 11.22
CA ASP A 92 -0.01 3.83 10.74
C ASP A 92 0.45 2.65 9.86
N LEU A 93 0.20 1.41 10.31
CA LEU A 93 0.53 0.20 9.56
C LEU A 93 -0.31 0.10 8.28
N PHE A 94 -1.62 0.37 8.40
CA PHE A 94 -2.56 0.32 7.28
C PHE A 94 -2.25 1.39 6.24
N SER A 95 -1.94 2.62 6.64
CA SER A 95 -1.57 3.71 5.75
C SER A 95 -0.28 3.39 4.98
N SER A 96 0.71 2.79 5.64
CA SER A 96 1.93 2.33 4.96
C SER A 96 1.61 1.29 3.89
N PHE A 97 0.85 0.25 4.26
CA PHE A 97 0.38 -0.76 3.32
C PHE A 97 -0.39 -0.14 2.14
N VAL A 98 -1.32 0.79 2.41
CA VAL A 98 -2.17 1.47 1.42
C VAL A 98 -1.31 2.24 0.43
N LEU A 99 -0.35 3.05 0.89
CA LEU A 99 0.53 3.83 0.01
C LEU A 99 1.32 2.92 -0.93
N THR A 100 1.83 1.80 -0.39
CA THR A 100 2.61 0.86 -1.19
C THR A 100 1.73 0.13 -2.20
N ILE A 101 0.61 -0.48 -1.78
CA ILE A 101 -0.24 -1.28 -2.67
C ILE A 101 -0.86 -0.46 -3.81
N SER A 102 -1.12 0.84 -3.58
CA SER A 102 -1.63 1.74 -4.62
C SER A 102 -0.56 2.35 -5.52
N GLY A 103 0.72 2.15 -5.21
CA GLY A 103 1.80 2.85 -5.90
C GLY A 103 1.83 4.34 -5.60
N THR A 104 1.16 4.81 -4.56
CA THR A 104 1.16 6.24 -4.21
C THR A 104 2.53 6.65 -3.70
N ALA A 105 3.08 7.71 -4.28
CA ALA A 105 4.39 8.23 -3.92
C ALA A 105 4.40 8.69 -2.45
N ARG A 106 5.28 8.09 -1.63
CA ARG A 106 5.52 8.52 -0.24
C ARG A 106 6.31 9.81 -0.16
N GLU A 107 7.19 10.01 -1.11
CA GLU A 107 8.03 11.18 -1.27
C GLU A 107 7.92 11.64 -2.72
N ILE A 108 7.75 12.95 -2.92
CA ILE A 108 7.75 13.53 -4.26
C ILE A 108 9.19 13.61 -4.72
N LEU A 109 9.56 12.73 -5.65
CA LEU A 109 10.88 12.70 -6.29
C LEU A 109 10.86 13.44 -7.63
N ASP A 110 12.05 13.64 -8.20
CA ASP A 110 12.25 14.38 -9.45
C ASP A 110 11.38 13.79 -10.59
N GLU A 111 10.46 14.60 -11.14
CA GLU A 111 9.66 14.25 -12.33
C GLU A 111 10.55 14.33 -13.58
N VAL A 112 10.47 13.29 -14.42
CA VAL A 112 11.13 13.22 -15.72
C VAL A 112 10.09 12.92 -16.78
N VAL A 113 10.07 13.69 -17.86
CA VAL A 113 9.19 13.44 -19.00
C VAL A 113 10.01 12.87 -20.16
N ILE A 114 9.63 11.69 -20.65
CA ILE A 114 10.28 11.01 -21.77
C ILE A 114 9.21 10.71 -22.81
N ASP A 115 9.35 11.25 -24.02
CA ASP A 115 8.39 11.10 -25.13
C ASP A 115 6.93 11.44 -24.74
N GLY A 116 6.74 12.44 -23.88
CA GLY A 116 5.44 12.88 -23.39
C GLY A 116 4.87 12.06 -22.23
N VAL A 117 5.53 10.97 -21.82
CA VAL A 117 5.12 10.13 -20.69
C VAL A 117 5.85 10.57 -19.43
N LYS A 118 5.10 10.69 -18.32
CA LYS A 118 5.64 11.05 -17.01
C LYS A 118 6.27 9.85 -16.30
N TYR A 119 7.44 10.09 -15.73
CA TYR A 119 8.16 9.18 -14.87
C TYR A 119 8.64 9.90 -13.62
N MET A 120 8.84 9.14 -12.56
CA MET A 120 9.48 9.60 -11.33
C MET A 120 10.54 8.59 -10.91
N TYR A 121 11.62 9.07 -10.31
CA TYR A 121 12.49 8.16 -9.58
C TYR A 121 11.75 7.62 -8.35
N ALA A 122 12.01 6.37 -7.99
CA ALA A 122 11.48 5.74 -6.79
C ALA A 122 12.52 4.75 -6.23
N ASP A 123 12.53 4.59 -4.92
CA ASP A 123 13.43 3.70 -4.21
C ASP A 123 12.70 2.41 -3.83
N PHE A 124 13.09 1.30 -4.45
CA PHE A 124 12.46 -0.01 -4.26
C PHE A 124 13.38 -0.93 -3.43
N GLU A 125 12.79 -1.70 -2.53
CA GLU A 125 13.44 -2.81 -1.82
C GLU A 125 13.75 -3.96 -2.81
N GLU A 126 14.94 -4.57 -2.70
CA GLU A 126 15.34 -5.80 -3.42
C GLU A 126 15.46 -7.02 -2.50
#